data_AF-A0A5K0ZQX3-F1
#
_entry.id   AF-A0A5K0ZQX3-F1
#
_cell.length_a   1.000
_cell.length_b   1.000
_cell.length_c   1.000
_cell.angle_alpha   90.00
_cell.angle_beta   90.00
_cell.angle_gamma   90.00
#
_symmetry.space_group_name_H-M   'P 1'
#
loop_
_entity.id
_entity.type
_entity.pdbx_description
1 polymer ?
#
loop_
_entity_poly.entity_id
_entity_poly.type
_entity_poly.pdbx_seq_one_letter_code
_entity_poly.pdbx_strand_id
1 'polypeptide(L)'
;ELTDLELSEDHIDDNGADWLSCFPETTSLVSLSFECLNSDINFDALERLVSRSPSLKKLRLNNSVSISQLLKLMTKAPHLTHLGAGSFRDEVTPELALQLSAAFRRCKELKCLSGFYDFMPEYLQLIWPVCANLTSLNLSYAPIASDELEEIICFCHQLERLW
;
A
#
# COMPACT_ATOMS: atom_id res chain seq x y z
N GLU A 1 16.59 17.97 4.92
CA GLU A 1 16.44 16.87 3.95
C GLU A 1 14.96 16.57 3.78
N LEU A 2 14.55 15.94 2.66
CA LEU A 2 13.15 15.66 2.38
C LEU A 2 12.68 14.47 3.23
N THR A 3 11.69 14.70 4.09
CA THR A 3 11.08 13.67 4.95
C THR A 3 9.74 13.20 4.40
N ASP A 4 8.98 14.07 3.73
CA ASP A 4 7.62 13.78 3.32
C ASP A 4 7.42 14.22 1.86
N LEU A 5 7.05 13.27 1.01
CA LEU A 5 6.59 13.53 -0.35
C LEU A 5 5.17 12.97 -0.48
N GLU A 6 4.18 13.86 -0.41
CA GLU A 6 2.77 13.50 -0.58
C GLU A 6 2.19 14.25 -1.76
N LEU A 7 1.97 13.52 -2.86
CA LEU A 7 1.36 14.04 -4.07
C LEU A 7 -0.17 13.94 -3.97
N SER A 8 -0.85 14.97 -4.48
CA SER A 8 -2.31 15.07 -4.54
C SER A 8 -2.76 15.39 -5.97
N GLU A 9 -4.02 15.07 -6.29
CA GLU A 9 -4.61 15.16 -7.63
C GLU A 9 -4.59 16.57 -8.25
N ASP A 10 -4.45 17.61 -7.44
CA ASP A 10 -4.41 18.99 -7.91
C ASP A 10 -3.04 19.32 -8.53
N HIS A 11 -2.92 19.15 -9.85
CA HIS A 11 -1.94 19.80 -10.76
C HIS A 11 -0.62 19.09 -11.13
N ILE A 12 -0.58 17.75 -11.12
CA ILE A 12 0.61 17.03 -11.62
C ILE A 12 0.42 16.61 -13.09
N ASP A 13 1.30 17.09 -13.96
CA ASP A 13 1.45 16.56 -15.32
C ASP A 13 2.21 15.23 -15.26
N ASP A 14 1.45 14.15 -15.24
CA ASP A 14 1.96 12.79 -15.10
C ASP A 14 2.50 12.26 -16.43
N ASN A 15 3.70 12.71 -16.78
CA ASN A 15 4.39 12.40 -18.03
C ASN A 15 5.22 11.10 -18.00
N GLY A 16 5.15 10.32 -16.91
CA GLY A 16 5.90 9.07 -16.77
C GLY A 16 7.41 9.23 -16.59
N ALA A 17 7.89 10.40 -16.15
CA ALA A 17 9.30 10.59 -15.83
C ALA A 17 9.75 9.68 -14.67
N ASP A 18 10.98 9.17 -14.73
CA ASP A 18 11.58 8.35 -13.67
C ASP A 18 12.12 9.21 -12.51
N TRP A 19 11.20 9.93 -11.85
CA TRP A 19 11.53 10.82 -10.74
C TRP A 19 12.00 10.07 -9.49
N LEU A 20 11.61 8.80 -9.32
CA LEU A 20 12.04 7.97 -8.19
C LEU A 20 13.54 7.69 -8.22
N SER A 21 14.13 7.55 -9.40
CA SER A 21 15.59 7.40 -9.57
C SER A 21 16.37 8.66 -9.20
N CYS A 22 15.73 9.82 -9.08
CA CYS A 22 16.38 11.07 -8.69
C CYS A 22 16.66 11.16 -7.19
N PHE A 23 16.10 10.27 -6.36
CA PHE A 23 16.42 10.26 -4.93
C PHE A 23 17.90 9.89 -4.70
N PRO A 24 18.60 10.64 -3.82
CA PRO A 24 19.97 10.31 -3.45
C PRO A 24 20.06 8.96 -2.72
N GLU A 25 21.29 8.43 -2.61
CA GLU A 25 21.55 7.17 -1.90
C GLU A 25 21.17 7.21 -0.42
N THR A 26 21.35 8.37 0.22
CA THR A 26 20.92 8.59 1.61
C THR A 26 19.60 9.34 1.63
N THR A 27 18.64 8.84 2.41
CA THR A 27 17.30 9.42 2.50
C THR A 27 16.78 9.40 3.93
N SER A 28 16.05 10.45 4.29
CA SER A 28 15.36 10.61 5.58
C SER A 28 13.84 10.51 5.41
N LEU A 29 13.39 9.87 4.33
CA LEU A 29 11.97 9.74 3.98
C LEU A 29 11.19 8.97 5.05
N VAL A 30 10.12 9.61 5.52
CA VAL A 30 9.12 9.12 6.47
C VAL A 30 7.79 8.88 5.76
N SER A 31 7.46 9.70 4.75
CA SER A 31 6.22 9.58 3.98
C SER A 31 6.48 9.64 2.48
N LEU A 32 5.92 8.66 1.76
CA LEU A 32 5.89 8.61 0.31
C LEU A 32 4.47 8.27 -0.14
N SER A 33 3.79 9.21 -0.78
CA SER A 33 2.44 9.03 -1.31
C SER A 33 2.36 9.58 -2.72
N PHE A 34 2.02 8.71 -3.68
CA PHE A 34 1.87 9.05 -5.09
C PHE A 34 0.67 8.34 -5.73
N GLU A 35 -0.36 8.01 -4.93
CA GLU A 35 -1.59 7.34 -5.37
C GLU A 35 -2.25 8.02 -6.58
N CYS A 36 -2.12 9.34 -6.72
CA CYS A 36 -2.74 10.13 -7.77
C CYS A 36 -2.07 10.03 -9.16
N LEU A 37 -0.88 9.42 -9.27
CA LEU A 37 -0.21 9.22 -10.55
C LEU A 37 -0.77 7.98 -11.25
N ASN A 38 -0.98 8.01 -12.57
CA ASN A 38 -1.44 6.86 -13.35
C ASN A 38 -0.32 6.22 -14.19
N SER A 39 0.79 6.91 -14.38
CA SER A 39 1.92 6.42 -15.16
C SER A 39 2.63 5.25 -14.46
N ASP A 40 3.26 4.41 -15.28
CA ASP A 40 4.11 3.34 -14.78
C ASP A 40 5.31 3.93 -14.05
N ILE A 41 5.57 3.40 -12.86
CA ILE A 41 6.73 3.78 -12.05
C ILE A 41 7.89 2.80 -12.26
N ASN A 42 9.12 3.31 -12.19
CA ASN A 42 10.31 2.45 -12.16
C ASN A 42 10.35 1.67 -10.83
N PHE A 43 9.85 0.43 -10.85
CA PHE A 43 9.74 -0.37 -9.64
C PHE A 43 11.10 -0.67 -8.99
N ASP A 44 12.15 -0.87 -9.79
CA ASP A 44 13.48 -1.13 -9.24
C ASP A 44 14.00 0.09 -8.47
N ALA A 45 13.70 1.30 -8.95
CA ALA A 45 14.03 2.53 -8.22
C ALA A 45 13.21 2.65 -6.93
N LEU A 46 11.91 2.34 -6.97
CA LEU A 46 11.04 2.30 -5.79
C LEU A 46 11.54 1.30 -4.74
N GLU A 47 11.85 0.06 -5.15
CA GLU A 47 12.31 -0.98 -4.23
C GLU A 47 13.63 -0.58 -3.57
N ARG A 48 14.58 -0.03 -4.32
CA ARG A 48 15.83 0.51 -3.76
C ARG A 48 15.55 1.64 -2.78
N LEU A 49 14.70 2.60 -3.15
CA LEU A 49 14.33 3.73 -2.29
C LEU A 49 13.71 3.25 -0.97
N VAL A 50 12.76 2.33 -1.01
CA VAL A 50 12.14 1.76 0.21
C VAL A 50 13.18 1.00 1.04
N SER A 51 14.06 0.23 0.41
CA SER A 51 15.09 -0.54 1.12
C SER A 51 16.08 0.31 1.89
N ARG A 52 16.36 1.53 1.41
CA ARG A 52 17.28 2.50 2.02
C ARG A 52 16.58 3.59 2.86
N SER A 53 15.26 3.46 3.07
CA SER A 53 14.46 4.38 3.89
C SER A 53 13.98 3.73 5.19
N PRO A 54 14.85 3.50 6.19
CA PRO A 54 14.48 2.79 7.42
C PRO A 54 13.50 3.55 8.34
N SER A 55 13.24 4.83 8.04
CA SER A 55 12.30 5.68 8.77
C SER A 55 10.92 5.77 8.09
N LEU A 56 10.70 5.06 6.98
CA LEU A 56 9.49 5.16 6.18
C LEU A 56 8.29 4.59 6.96
N LYS A 57 7.33 5.45 7.29
CA LYS A 57 6.11 5.10 8.03
C LYS A 57 4.86 5.10 7.15
N LYS A 58 4.83 5.90 6.09
CA LYS A 58 3.71 5.97 5.14
C LYS A 58 4.21 5.68 3.74
N LEU A 59 3.60 4.67 3.11
CA LEU A 59 3.84 4.32 1.72
C LEU A 59 2.49 4.14 1.03
N ARG A 60 2.17 5.00 0.07
CA ARG A 60 0.94 4.86 -0.71
C ARG A 60 1.23 4.90 -2.20
N LEU A 61 0.91 3.78 -2.83
CA LEU A 61 1.31 3.41 -4.19
C LEU A 61 0.21 3.74 -5.18
N ASN A 62 0.57 4.03 -6.42
CA ASN A 62 -0.40 4.10 -7.50
C ASN A 62 -0.81 2.73 -8.04
N ASN A 63 -1.77 2.73 -8.97
CA ASN A 63 -2.31 1.54 -9.62
C ASN A 63 -1.32 0.82 -10.54
N SER A 64 -0.17 1.41 -10.88
CA SER A 64 0.86 0.73 -11.68
C SER A 64 1.61 -0.35 -10.90
N VAL A 65 1.64 -0.26 -9.57
CA VAL A 65 2.33 -1.23 -8.70
C VAL A 65 1.43 -2.43 -8.44
N SER A 66 1.89 -3.62 -8.83
CA SER A 66 1.12 -4.85 -8.68
C SER A 66 1.21 -5.45 -7.28
N ILE A 67 0.28 -6.36 -6.95
CA ILE A 67 0.27 -7.06 -5.66
C ILE A 67 1.54 -7.89 -5.39
N SER A 68 2.14 -8.46 -6.44
CA SER A 68 3.43 -9.18 -6.34
C SER A 68 4.58 -8.23 -6.00
N GLN A 69 4.54 -7.00 -6.53
CA GLN A 69 5.49 -5.94 -6.22
C GLN A 69 5.28 -5.38 -4.81
N LEU A 70 4.02 -5.21 -4.38
CA LEU A 70 3.66 -4.81 -3.02
C LEU A 70 4.31 -5.73 -1.98
N LEU A 71 4.25 -7.05 -2.18
CA LEU A 71 4.86 -8.02 -1.28
C LEU A 71 6.36 -7.75 -1.05
N LYS A 72 7.10 -7.42 -2.12
CA LYS A 72 8.53 -7.08 -2.02
C LYS A 72 8.72 -5.84 -1.15
N LEU A 73 7.94 -4.79 -1.39
CA LEU A 73 8.02 -3.54 -0.64
C LEU A 73 7.69 -3.74 0.86
N MET A 74 6.62 -4.47 1.17
CA MET A 74 6.25 -4.80 2.56
C MET A 74 7.33 -5.60 3.28
N THR A 75 8.03 -6.48 2.55
CA THR A 75 9.15 -7.25 3.11
C THR A 75 10.33 -6.35 3.50
N LYS A 76 10.55 -5.24 2.77
CA LYS A 76 11.59 -4.24 3.08
C LYS A 76 11.16 -3.27 4.18
N ALA A 77 9.88 -2.95 4.27
CA ALA A 77 9.34 -1.97 5.22
C ALA A 77 8.25 -2.57 6.15
N PRO A 78 8.59 -3.54 7.02
CA PRO A 78 7.61 -4.14 7.95
C PRO A 78 7.19 -3.20 9.10
N HIS A 79 7.74 -2.00 9.16
CA HIS A 79 7.48 -0.98 10.19
C HIS A 79 6.53 0.13 9.69
N LEU A 80 5.88 -0.08 8.55
CA LEU A 80 4.88 0.84 8.00
C LEU A 80 3.67 0.95 8.93
N THR A 81 3.16 2.16 9.05
CA THR A 81 1.94 2.51 9.78
C THR A 81 0.79 2.82 8.83
N HIS A 82 1.09 3.24 7.60
CA HIS A 82 0.12 3.56 6.56
C HIS A 82 0.55 2.92 5.25
N LEU A 83 -0.36 2.17 4.62
CA LEU A 83 -0.11 1.47 3.37
C LEU A 83 -1.23 1.73 2.36
N GLY A 84 -0.88 2.18 1.15
CA GLY A 84 -1.76 2.13 -0.03
C GLY A 84 -1.28 1.01 -0.95
N ALA A 85 -2.09 -0.04 -1.14
CA ALA A 85 -1.68 -1.34 -1.66
C ALA A 85 -1.42 -1.41 -3.18
N GLY A 86 -1.68 -0.34 -3.94
CA GLY A 86 -1.60 -0.37 -5.40
C GLY A 86 -2.71 -1.23 -6.02
N SER A 87 -2.39 -1.99 -7.08
CA SER A 87 -3.33 -2.80 -7.85
C SER A 87 -3.23 -4.30 -7.59
N PHE A 88 -4.40 -4.95 -7.52
CA PHE A 88 -4.62 -6.38 -7.38
C PHE A 88 -4.87 -7.06 -8.75
N ARG A 89 -4.42 -6.45 -9.85
CA ARG A 89 -4.60 -6.96 -11.23
C ARG A 89 -3.93 -8.31 -11.54
N ASP A 90 -2.91 -8.71 -10.77
CA ASP A 90 -2.24 -9.99 -10.98
C ASP A 90 -3.03 -11.13 -10.32
N GLU A 91 -2.95 -12.35 -10.88
CA GLU A 91 -3.53 -13.54 -10.27
C GLU A 91 -2.88 -13.84 -8.91
N VAL A 92 -3.69 -13.91 -7.85
CA VAL A 92 -3.20 -14.27 -6.52
C VAL A 92 -3.19 -15.79 -6.36
N THR A 93 -2.05 -16.39 -6.69
CA THR A 93 -1.82 -17.82 -6.44
C THR A 93 -1.84 -18.15 -4.94
N PRO A 94 -2.12 -19.41 -4.54
CA PRO A 94 -2.09 -19.80 -3.13
C PRO A 94 -0.75 -19.53 -2.41
N GLU A 95 0.36 -19.67 -3.12
CA GLU A 95 1.70 -19.35 -2.59
C GLU A 95 1.84 -17.85 -2.34
N LEU A 96 1.41 -17.02 -3.30
CA LEU A 96 1.44 -15.57 -3.16
C LEU A 96 0.53 -15.10 -2.01
N ALA A 97 -0.67 -15.70 -1.87
CA ALA A 97 -1.59 -15.43 -0.78
C ALA A 97 -0.95 -15.72 0.59
N LEU A 98 -0.25 -16.84 0.72
CA LEU A 98 0.45 -17.22 1.95
C LEU A 98 1.56 -16.21 2.30
N GLN A 99 2.34 -15.80 1.30
CA GLN A 99 3.41 -14.83 1.47
C GLN A 99 2.88 -13.44 1.84
N LEU A 100 1.79 -12.99 1.19
CA LEU A 100 1.11 -11.73 1.52
C LEU A 100 0.55 -11.76 2.95
N SER A 101 -0.15 -12.83 3.33
CA SER A 101 -0.66 -12.99 4.70
C SER A 101 0.46 -12.92 5.74
N ALA A 102 1.61 -13.56 5.45
CA ALA A 102 2.80 -13.49 6.30
C ALA A 102 3.40 -12.08 6.36
N ALA A 103 3.44 -11.36 5.24
CA ALA A 103 3.93 -9.98 5.18
C ALA A 103 3.03 -9.03 5.97
N PHE A 104 1.70 -9.10 5.79
CA PHE A 104 0.73 -8.34 6.58
C PHE A 104 0.89 -8.60 8.08
N ARG A 105 1.04 -9.86 8.50
CA ARG A 105 1.27 -10.22 9.90
C ARG A 105 2.56 -9.63 10.48
N ARG A 106 3.57 -9.38 9.65
CA ARG A 106 4.84 -8.74 10.07
C ARG A 106 4.70 -7.22 10.23
N CYS A 107 3.77 -6.59 9.50
CA CYS A 107 3.45 -5.17 9.60
C CYS A 107 2.62 -4.83 10.85
N LYS A 108 3.19 -5.07 12.04
CA LYS A 108 2.49 -4.95 13.33
C LYS A 108 2.06 -3.53 13.69
N GLU A 109 2.72 -2.53 13.11
CA GLU A 109 2.44 -1.10 13.34
C GLU A 109 1.38 -0.56 12.38
N LEU A 110 0.87 -1.38 11.45
CA LEU A 110 -0.06 -0.92 10.43
C LEU A 110 -1.39 -0.47 11.06
N LYS A 111 -1.76 0.78 10.79
CA LYS A 111 -2.97 1.45 11.29
C LYS A 111 -3.90 1.90 10.17
N CYS A 112 -3.35 2.19 8.99
CA CYS A 112 -4.10 2.73 7.87
C CYS A 112 -3.85 1.89 6.60
N LEU A 113 -4.92 1.48 5.92
CA LEU A 113 -4.86 0.72 4.68
C LEU A 113 -5.77 1.33 3.59
N SER A 114 -5.26 1.48 2.37
CA SER A 114 -5.94 2.05 1.19
C SER A 114 -5.45 1.40 -0.12
N GLY A 115 -5.84 1.95 -1.28
CA GLY A 115 -5.31 1.58 -2.59
C GLY A 115 -6.28 0.67 -3.34
N PHE A 116 -6.32 -0.61 -2.99
CA PHE A 116 -7.26 -1.63 -3.48
C PHE A 116 -7.76 -1.48 -4.94
N TYR A 117 -6.90 -1.06 -5.87
CA TYR A 117 -7.28 -1.00 -7.28
C TYR A 117 -7.43 -2.43 -7.81
N ASP A 118 -8.41 -2.66 -8.68
CA ASP A 118 -8.70 -3.98 -9.27
C ASP A 118 -8.92 -5.09 -8.22
N PHE A 119 -9.38 -4.71 -7.02
CA PHE A 119 -9.59 -5.66 -5.94
C PHE A 119 -10.75 -6.61 -6.24
N MET A 120 -10.61 -7.88 -5.85
CA MET A 120 -11.67 -8.87 -5.94
C MET A 120 -12.07 -9.33 -4.53
N PRO A 121 -13.36 -9.59 -4.27
CA PRO A 121 -13.85 -10.07 -2.98
C PRO A 121 -13.05 -11.21 -2.33
N GLU A 122 -12.62 -12.18 -3.14
CA GLU A 122 -11.84 -13.34 -2.70
C GLU A 122 -10.49 -12.97 -2.04
N TYR A 123 -9.99 -11.76 -2.30
CA TYR A 123 -8.74 -11.25 -1.71
C TYR A 123 -8.93 -10.62 -0.32
N LEU A 124 -10.17 -10.50 0.17
CA LEU A 124 -10.47 -9.91 1.47
C LEU A 124 -9.75 -10.64 2.62
N GLN A 125 -9.57 -11.95 2.50
CA GLN A 125 -8.90 -12.75 3.51
C GLN A 125 -7.41 -12.38 3.70
N LEU A 126 -6.80 -11.76 2.68
CA LEU A 126 -5.38 -11.35 2.73
C LEU A 126 -5.14 -10.24 3.76
N ILE A 127 -6.14 -9.41 4.03
CA ILE A 127 -6.01 -8.26 4.95
C ILE A 127 -6.48 -8.56 6.38
N TRP A 128 -7.14 -9.69 6.62
CA TRP A 128 -7.53 -10.14 7.97
C TRP A 128 -6.41 -10.10 9.03
N PRO A 129 -5.13 -10.44 8.72
CA PRO A 129 -4.05 -10.38 9.70
C PRO A 129 -3.80 -9.00 10.32
N VAL A 130 -4.26 -7.91 9.69
CA VAL A 130 -4.08 -6.53 10.18
C VAL A 130 -5.36 -5.87 10.67
N CYS A 131 -6.54 -6.40 10.32
CA CYS A 131 -7.85 -5.82 10.63
C CYS A 131 -8.01 -5.37 12.08
N ALA A 132 -7.63 -6.21 13.05
CA ALA A 132 -7.79 -5.91 14.47
C ALA A 132 -7.00 -4.66 14.96
N ASN A 133 -6.00 -4.22 14.19
CA ASN A 133 -5.16 -3.06 14.53
C ASN A 133 -5.48 -1.81 13.71
N LEU A 134 -6.27 -1.92 12.64
CA LEU A 134 -6.56 -0.80 11.75
C LEU A 134 -7.47 0.21 12.46
N THR A 135 -7.08 1.48 12.40
CA THR A 135 -7.92 2.62 12.80
C THR A 135 -8.53 3.32 11.57
N SER A 136 -8.03 3.00 10.38
CA SER A 136 -8.42 3.65 9.13
C SER A 136 -8.37 2.65 7.99
N LEU A 137 -9.48 2.51 7.25
CA LEU A 137 -9.57 1.65 6.08
C LEU A 137 -10.29 2.41 4.97
N ASN A 138 -9.67 2.51 3.79
CA ASN A 138 -10.28 3.13 2.62
C ASN A 138 -10.47 2.06 1.56
N LEU A 139 -11.72 1.80 1.22
CA LEU A 139 -12.21 0.83 0.24
C LEU A 139 -12.85 1.52 -0.96
N SER A 140 -12.68 2.84 -1.13
CA SER A 140 -13.36 3.63 -2.17
C SER A 140 -13.04 3.16 -3.61
N TYR A 141 -11.96 2.41 -3.81
CA TYR A 141 -11.57 1.81 -5.09
C TYR A 141 -11.86 0.30 -5.21
N ALA A 142 -12.40 -0.32 -4.16
CA ALA A 142 -12.67 -1.75 -4.11
C ALA A 142 -14.15 -2.04 -4.41
N PRO A 143 -14.46 -3.01 -5.29
CA PRO A 143 -15.84 -3.42 -5.57
C PRO A 143 -16.34 -4.39 -4.49
N ILE A 144 -16.73 -3.86 -3.33
CA ILE A 144 -17.12 -4.64 -2.15
C ILE A 144 -18.64 -4.68 -2.00
N ALA A 145 -19.18 -5.86 -1.71
CA ALA A 145 -20.59 -6.08 -1.44
C ALA A 145 -20.96 -5.77 0.03
N SER A 146 -22.26 -5.67 0.32
CA SER A 146 -22.74 -5.28 1.66
C SER A 146 -22.41 -6.31 2.75
N ASP A 147 -22.48 -7.59 2.42
CA ASP A 147 -22.13 -8.71 3.30
C ASP A 147 -20.62 -8.78 3.58
N GLU A 148 -19.79 -8.53 2.58
CA GLU A 148 -18.33 -8.39 2.76
C GLU A 148 -17.99 -7.20 3.66
N LEU A 149 -18.73 -6.09 3.54
CA LEU A 149 -18.58 -4.94 4.43
C LEU A 149 -18.96 -5.29 5.88
N GLU A 150 -20.02 -6.08 6.09
CA GLU A 150 -20.37 -6.59 7.42
C GLU A 150 -19.21 -7.38 8.05
N GLU A 151 -18.55 -8.26 7.27
CA GLU A 151 -17.37 -8.99 7.74
C GLU A 151 -16.24 -8.03 8.13
N ILE A 152 -15.91 -7.04 7.30
CA ILE A 152 -14.85 -6.06 7.58
C ILE A 152 -15.09 -5.33 8.89
N ILE A 153 -16.33 -4.88 9.12
CA ILE A 153 -16.72 -4.20 10.36
C ILE A 153 -16.58 -5.15 11.56
N CYS A 154 -16.90 -6.43 11.38
CA CYS A 154 -16.75 -7.45 12.41
C CYS A 154 -15.28 -7.78 12.74
N PHE A 155 -14.32 -7.61 11.82
CA PHE A 155 -12.91 -7.89 12.09
C PHE A 155 -12.07 -6.65 12.47
N CYS A 156 -12.52 -5.45 12.10
CA CYS A 156 -11.80 -4.18 12.35
C CYS A 156 -12.31 -3.44 13.60
N HIS A 157 -12.16 -4.03 14.78
CA HIS A 157 -12.74 -3.47 16.02
C HIS A 157 -12.16 -2.10 16.48
N GLN A 158 -11.00 -1.68 15.97
CA GLN A 158 -10.37 -0.39 16.30
C GLN A 158 -10.66 0.69 15.27
N LEU A 159 -11.52 0.43 14.29
CA LEU A 159 -11.74 1.32 13.16
C LEU A 159 -12.40 2.63 13.60
N GLU A 160 -11.75 3.75 13.30
CA GLU A 160 -12.25 5.10 13.56
C GLU A 160 -12.75 5.75 12.26
N ARG A 161 -12.20 5.34 11.11
CA ARG A 161 -12.50 5.90 9.80
C ARG A 161 -12.63 4.81 8.73
N LEU A 162 -13.72 4.87 7.98
CA LEU A 162 -14.01 4.02 6.85
C LEU A 162 -14.48 4.90 5.68
N TRP A 163 -13.90 4.71 4.50
CA TRP A 163 -14.30 5.35 3.24
C TRP A 163 -14.39 4.33 2.12
#